data_AF-A0A2H3BE82-F1
#
_entry.id   AF-A0A2H3BE82-F1
#
_cell.length_a   1.000
_cell.length_b   1.000
_cell.length_c   1.000
_cell.angle_alpha   90.00
_cell.angle_beta   90.00
_cell.angle_gamma   90.00
#
_symmetry.space_group_name_H-M   'P 1'
#
loop_
_entity.id
_entity.type
_entity.pdbx_description
1 polymer ?
#
loop_
_entity_poly.entity_id
_entity_poly.type
_entity_poly.pdbx_seq_one_letter_code
_entity_poly.pdbx_strand_id
1 'polypeptide(L)'
;MPALDDSNDFHALLARDASRLVPNDTQRTTLIVAGCYIIVIALLWHIPFLSWIIYPFKLLTVGFHEMSHAFMGVLTCAHIHSIELDPDEGGATSMSGGIQWLTLPAGYLGSSFIGACLIACGFNTNASKVASLVLAVFFLFTLWWARRNWLTWALILGMSGLIVLFWFVADSVALRYFVLFIGVMSCMYVLWDVIDDTIARKVNTSDASAFAKVCGCFPSQVWGVIWLLVAIAFFAAGILVGLAAFKETAAEQAEDSDHFLPVPGADGALSISPNILMITLSALGLALL
;
A
#
# COMPACT_ATOMS: atom_id res chain seq x y z
N MET A 1 27.94 -44.75 11.35
CA MET A 1 27.24 -43.46 11.26
C MET A 1 27.38 -42.99 9.83
N PRO A 2 26.30 -42.89 9.05
CA PRO A 2 26.40 -42.35 7.69
C PRO A 2 26.74 -40.86 7.81
N ALA A 3 27.73 -40.40 7.04
CA ALA A 3 27.99 -38.98 6.89
C ALA A 3 26.76 -38.35 6.22
N LEU A 4 26.14 -37.38 6.90
CA LEU A 4 25.05 -36.59 6.33
C LEU A 4 25.63 -35.79 5.17
N ASP A 5 25.05 -35.97 3.99
CA ASP A 5 25.41 -35.27 2.77
C ASP A 5 24.74 -33.89 2.76
N ASP A 6 25.19 -33.04 3.70
CA ASP A 6 24.62 -31.71 3.95
C ASP A 6 24.65 -30.82 2.70
N SER A 7 25.57 -31.07 1.76
CA SER A 7 25.65 -30.36 0.49
C SER A 7 24.49 -30.69 -0.46
N ASN A 8 24.14 -31.97 -0.62
CA ASN A 8 23.07 -32.37 -1.52
C ASN A 8 21.69 -32.00 -0.97
N ASP A 9 21.51 -32.05 0.35
CA ASP A 9 20.28 -31.60 1.01
C ASP A 9 20.12 -30.07 0.91
N PHE A 10 21.20 -29.29 1.07
CA PHE A 10 21.16 -27.85 0.88
C PHE A 10 20.85 -27.45 -0.57
N HIS A 11 21.47 -28.10 -1.56
CA HIS A 11 21.17 -27.87 -2.96
C HIS A 11 19.74 -28.29 -3.34
N ALA A 12 19.23 -29.39 -2.77
CA ALA A 12 17.85 -29.83 -2.97
C ALA A 12 16.83 -28.86 -2.35
N LEU A 13 17.13 -28.30 -1.17
CA LEU A 13 16.32 -27.27 -0.52
C LEU A 13 16.30 -25.97 -1.35
N LEU A 14 17.48 -25.50 -1.80
CA LEU A 14 17.57 -24.33 -2.68
C LEU A 14 16.85 -24.54 -4.01
N ALA A 15 16.97 -25.72 -4.63
CA ALA A 15 16.30 -26.04 -5.89
C ALA A 15 14.77 -26.12 -5.72
N ARG A 16 14.29 -26.69 -4.61
CA ARG A 16 12.87 -26.74 -4.27
C ARG A 16 12.31 -25.33 -4.02
N ASP A 17 13.02 -24.48 -3.30
CA ASP A 17 12.58 -23.12 -3.04
C ASP A 17 12.66 -22.23 -4.29
N ALA A 18 13.65 -22.45 -5.18
CA ALA A 18 13.69 -21.79 -6.48
C ALA A 18 12.52 -22.19 -7.40
N SER A 19 12.09 -23.47 -7.36
CA SER A 19 10.92 -23.93 -8.13
C SER A 19 9.61 -23.25 -7.69
N ARG A 20 9.50 -22.88 -6.41
CA ARG A 20 8.34 -22.14 -5.88
C ARG A 20 8.29 -20.70 -6.39
N LEU A 21 9.38 -20.13 -6.87
CA LEU A 21 9.40 -18.77 -7.41
C LEU A 21 9.11 -18.73 -8.92
N VAL A 22 9.01 -19.88 -9.59
CA VAL A 22 8.60 -19.93 -11.00
C VAL A 22 7.12 -19.55 -11.11
N PRO A 23 6.78 -18.50 -11.89
CA PRO A 23 5.40 -18.05 -12.01
C PRO A 23 4.58 -19.01 -12.86
N ASN A 24 3.35 -19.31 -12.41
CA ASN A 24 2.33 -19.93 -13.26
C ASN A 24 1.72 -18.86 -14.22
N ASP A 25 0.80 -19.26 -15.10
CA ASP A 25 0.20 -18.33 -16.09
C ASP A 25 -0.57 -17.17 -15.43
N THR A 26 -1.23 -17.40 -14.30
CA THR A 26 -1.98 -16.36 -13.56
C THR A 26 -1.05 -15.35 -12.90
N GLN A 27 0.01 -15.85 -12.28
CA GLN A 27 1.07 -15.02 -11.70
C GLN A 27 1.82 -14.25 -12.79
N ARG A 28 2.06 -14.87 -13.95
CA ARG A 28 2.69 -14.21 -15.10
C ARG A 28 1.85 -13.03 -15.60
N THR A 29 0.54 -13.19 -15.73
CA THR A 29 -0.36 -12.07 -16.05
C THR A 29 -0.26 -10.96 -15.01
N THR A 30 -0.27 -11.31 -13.73
CA THR A 30 -0.14 -10.33 -12.62
C THR A 30 1.18 -9.56 -12.70
N LEU A 31 2.30 -10.24 -12.99
CA LEU A 31 3.61 -9.62 -13.20
C LEU A 31 3.64 -8.68 -14.41
N ILE A 32 3.04 -9.10 -15.54
CA ILE A 32 2.93 -8.27 -16.74
C ILE A 32 2.14 -7.00 -16.41
N VAL A 33 0.99 -7.14 -15.73
CA VAL A 33 0.16 -6.00 -15.32
C VAL A 33 0.93 -5.06 -14.37
N ALA A 34 1.66 -5.59 -13.39
CA ALA A 34 2.49 -4.77 -12.51
C ALA A 34 3.59 -4.01 -13.28
N GLY A 35 4.24 -4.67 -14.26
CA GLY A 35 5.20 -4.03 -15.16
C GLY A 35 4.57 -2.92 -16.01
N CYS A 36 3.37 -3.16 -16.54
CA CYS A 36 2.59 -2.15 -17.25
C CYS A 36 2.24 -0.98 -16.33
N TYR A 37 1.87 -1.22 -15.07
CA TYR A 37 1.61 -0.15 -14.10
C TYR A 37 2.84 0.72 -13.90
N ILE A 38 4.03 0.15 -13.69
CA ILE A 38 5.27 0.94 -13.54
C ILE A 38 5.46 1.91 -14.72
N ILE A 39 5.32 1.40 -15.95
CA ILE A 39 5.49 2.20 -17.17
C ILE A 39 4.42 3.29 -17.26
N VAL A 40 3.15 2.93 -17.09
CA VAL A 40 2.01 3.86 -17.19
C VAL A 40 2.12 4.94 -16.12
N ILE A 41 2.45 4.57 -14.88
CA ILE A 41 2.63 5.51 -13.77
C ILE A 41 3.76 6.49 -14.11
N ALA A 42 4.92 5.99 -14.57
CA ALA A 42 6.04 6.85 -14.97
C ALA A 42 5.66 7.84 -16.08
N LEU A 43 4.90 7.38 -17.09
CA LEU A 43 4.42 8.26 -18.17
C LEU A 43 3.43 9.32 -17.63
N LEU A 44 2.44 8.89 -16.85
CA LEU A 44 1.42 9.79 -16.29
C LEU A 44 2.03 10.80 -15.29
N TRP A 45 3.13 10.45 -14.62
CA TRP A 45 3.82 11.34 -13.69
C TRP A 45 4.50 12.52 -14.38
N HIS A 46 5.07 12.29 -15.57
CA HIS A 46 5.85 13.32 -16.27
C HIS A 46 5.08 14.09 -17.35
N ILE A 47 3.99 13.55 -17.88
CA ILE A 47 3.22 14.23 -18.92
C ILE A 47 2.28 15.27 -18.28
N PRO A 48 2.44 16.58 -18.59
CA PRO A 48 1.53 17.61 -18.10
C PRO A 48 0.08 17.31 -18.50
N PHE A 49 -0.88 17.72 -17.68
CA PHE A 49 -2.32 17.42 -17.80
C PHE A 49 -2.71 15.96 -17.51
N LEU A 50 -1.94 14.97 -17.96
CA LEU A 50 -2.16 13.56 -17.65
C LEU A 50 -1.88 13.23 -16.18
N SER A 51 -0.98 13.99 -15.54
CA SER A 51 -0.69 13.89 -14.11
C SER A 51 -1.91 14.09 -13.22
N TRP A 52 -2.92 14.85 -13.66
CA TRP A 52 -4.18 15.03 -12.91
C TRP A 52 -4.98 13.73 -12.76
N ILE A 53 -4.79 12.76 -13.66
CA ILE A 53 -5.48 11.45 -13.58
C ILE A 53 -4.91 10.63 -12.42
N ILE A 54 -3.58 10.63 -12.27
CA ILE A 54 -2.93 9.86 -11.19
C ILE A 54 -2.88 10.61 -9.86
N TYR A 55 -3.13 11.91 -9.90
CA TYR A 55 -3.06 12.81 -8.76
C TYR A 55 -3.79 12.31 -7.49
N PRO A 56 -5.07 11.88 -7.54
CA PRO A 56 -5.72 11.37 -6.33
C PRO A 56 -5.02 10.12 -5.78
N PHE A 57 -4.46 9.25 -6.62
CA PHE A 57 -3.69 8.08 -6.17
C PHE A 57 -2.32 8.46 -5.61
N LYS A 58 -1.67 9.50 -6.17
CA LYS A 58 -0.47 10.08 -5.58
C LYS A 58 -0.76 10.62 -4.17
N LEU A 59 -1.87 11.34 -3.99
CA LEU A 59 -2.24 11.87 -2.69
C LEU A 59 -2.58 10.77 -1.68
N LEU A 60 -3.14 9.65 -2.14
CA LEU A 60 -3.33 8.45 -1.33
C LEU A 60 -2.00 7.88 -0.81
N THR A 61 -0.98 7.80 -1.67
CA THR A 61 0.34 7.27 -1.28
C THR A 61 1.09 8.22 -0.36
N VAL A 62 0.95 9.54 -0.54
CA VAL A 62 1.37 10.55 0.45
C VAL A 62 0.68 10.28 1.79
N GLY A 63 -0.61 9.97 1.77
CA GLY A 63 -1.35 9.58 2.98
C GLY A 63 -0.74 8.36 3.70
N PHE A 64 -0.27 7.36 2.95
CA PHE A 64 0.45 6.21 3.54
C PHE A 64 1.78 6.62 4.19
N HIS A 65 2.50 7.55 3.56
CA HIS A 65 3.75 8.10 4.06
C HIS A 65 3.54 8.85 5.38
N GLU A 66 2.64 9.83 5.41
CA GLU A 66 2.37 10.65 6.60
C GLU A 66 1.84 9.82 7.78
N MET A 67 0.94 8.89 7.51
CA MET A 67 0.44 7.98 8.53
C MET A 67 1.51 7.07 9.11
N SER A 68 2.55 6.74 8.34
CA SER A 68 3.66 5.94 8.85
C SER A 68 4.51 6.73 9.85
N HIS A 69 4.72 8.03 9.61
CA HIS A 69 5.30 8.92 10.63
C HIS A 69 4.43 8.95 11.88
N ALA A 70 3.12 9.18 11.74
CA ALA A 70 2.21 9.26 12.88
C ALA A 70 2.17 7.96 13.68
N PHE A 71 2.12 6.81 13.01
CA PHE A 71 2.11 5.50 13.65
C PHE A 71 3.41 5.23 14.42
N MET A 72 4.57 5.45 13.80
CA MET A 72 5.85 5.32 14.50
C MET A 72 6.00 6.35 15.62
N GLY A 73 5.44 7.55 15.45
CA GLY A 73 5.35 8.57 16.48
C GLY A 73 4.63 8.02 17.71
N VAL A 74 3.42 7.51 17.55
CA VAL A 74 2.64 6.90 18.65
C VAL A 74 3.40 5.77 19.33
N LEU A 75 4.03 4.87 18.55
CA LEU A 75 4.85 3.77 19.12
C LEU A 75 6.06 4.25 19.92
N THR A 76 6.58 5.44 19.59
CA THR A 76 7.69 6.08 20.29
C THR A 76 7.24 7.14 21.29
N CYS A 77 5.96 7.11 21.68
CA CYS A 77 5.34 8.01 22.66
C CYS A 77 5.27 9.50 22.22
N ALA A 78 5.21 9.76 20.91
CA ALA A 78 4.91 11.09 20.38
C ALA A 78 3.40 11.40 20.49
N HIS A 79 3.08 12.68 20.63
CA HIS A 79 1.73 13.20 20.52
C HIS A 79 1.49 13.74 19.10
N ILE A 80 0.55 13.14 18.36
CA ILE A 80 0.19 13.56 16.99
C ILE A 80 -0.84 14.70 17.04
N HIS A 81 -0.50 15.86 16.48
CA HIS A 81 -1.36 17.05 16.47
C HIS A 81 -2.29 17.10 15.26
N SER A 82 -1.76 16.83 14.07
CA SER A 82 -2.51 16.78 12.80
C SER A 82 -1.71 16.07 11.72
N ILE A 83 -2.44 15.57 10.73
CA ILE A 83 -1.90 15.15 9.43
C ILE A 83 -2.58 16.01 8.37
N GLU A 84 -1.80 16.55 7.45
CA GLU A 84 -2.28 17.41 6.37
C GLU A 84 -1.80 16.87 5.03
N LEU A 85 -2.72 16.85 4.05
CA LEU A 85 -2.44 16.51 2.66
C LEU A 85 -2.58 17.81 1.85
N ASP A 86 -1.46 18.37 1.44
CA ASP A 86 -1.37 19.61 0.68
C ASP A 86 -1.32 19.32 -0.83
N PRO A 87 -2.17 20.00 -1.63
CA PRO A 87 -2.20 19.79 -3.06
C PRO A 87 -0.90 20.04 -3.82
N ASP A 88 -0.12 21.02 -3.35
CA ASP A 88 1.02 21.62 -4.04
C ASP A 88 2.34 21.22 -3.37
N GLU A 89 2.33 21.00 -2.05
CA GLU A 89 3.51 20.72 -1.24
C GLU A 89 3.64 19.26 -0.78
N GLY A 90 2.60 18.43 -0.93
CA GLY A 90 2.63 17.00 -0.57
C GLY A 90 1.87 16.70 0.73
N GLY A 91 2.57 16.25 1.77
CA GLY A 91 1.97 15.88 3.05
C GLY A 91 2.78 16.42 4.22
N ALA A 92 2.15 16.57 5.38
CA ALA A 92 2.85 16.96 6.60
C ALA A 92 2.21 16.34 7.84
N THR A 93 3.04 15.73 8.69
CA THR A 93 2.65 15.21 10.00
C THR A 93 3.20 16.10 11.11
N SER A 94 2.29 16.81 11.78
CA SER A 94 2.64 17.63 12.95
C SER A 94 2.59 16.78 14.22
N MET A 95 3.72 16.63 14.90
CA MET A 95 3.84 15.86 16.14
C MET A 95 4.85 16.47 17.11
N SER A 96 4.71 16.17 18.40
CA SER A 96 5.68 16.52 19.43
C SER A 96 6.12 15.28 20.23
N GLY A 97 7.40 15.22 20.58
CA GLY A 97 8.00 14.01 21.16
C GLY A 97 8.32 12.94 20.12
N GLY A 98 8.46 11.70 20.56
CA GLY A 98 8.89 10.59 19.70
C GLY A 98 10.41 10.49 19.55
N ILE A 99 10.85 9.39 18.92
CA ILE A 99 12.26 9.16 18.60
C ILE A 99 12.47 9.49 17.12
N GLN A 100 13.05 10.66 16.82
CA GLN A 100 13.26 11.14 15.44
C GLN A 100 14.04 10.17 14.57
N TRP A 101 14.95 9.39 15.17
CA TRP A 101 15.70 8.34 14.49
C TRP A 101 14.82 7.21 13.91
N LEU A 102 13.61 7.03 14.45
CA LEU A 102 12.64 6.05 13.99
C LEU A 102 11.51 6.72 13.22
N THR A 103 11.04 7.89 13.66
CA THR A 103 9.88 8.55 13.03
C THR A 103 10.21 9.13 11.66
N LEU A 104 11.37 9.75 11.46
CA LEU A 104 11.74 10.33 10.15
C LEU A 104 11.89 9.29 9.02
N PRO A 105 12.57 8.14 9.19
CA PRO A 105 12.58 7.13 8.14
C PRO A 105 11.23 6.43 7.96
N ALA A 106 10.32 6.50 8.95
CA ALA A 106 9.07 5.75 8.91
C ALA A 106 8.18 6.11 7.71
N GLY A 107 8.22 7.34 7.20
CA GLY A 107 7.45 7.74 6.02
C GLY A 107 7.76 6.87 4.81
N TYR A 108 9.01 6.92 4.34
CA TYR A 108 9.44 6.13 3.17
C TYR A 108 9.42 4.62 3.41
N LEU A 109 9.89 4.16 4.58
CA LEU A 109 9.95 2.73 4.87
C LEU A 109 8.55 2.15 5.06
N GLY A 110 7.67 2.85 5.77
CA GLY A 110 6.31 2.42 6.05
C GLY A 110 5.44 2.41 4.80
N SER A 111 5.47 3.47 3.99
CA SER A 111 4.73 3.52 2.71
C SER A 111 5.22 2.46 1.71
N SER A 112 6.53 2.19 1.67
CA SER A 112 7.10 1.10 0.87
C SER A 112 6.66 -0.28 1.36
N PHE A 113 6.64 -0.49 2.68
CA PHE A 113 6.19 -1.74 3.29
C PHE A 113 4.70 -1.99 3.03
N ILE A 114 3.85 -0.98 3.24
CA ILE A 114 2.42 -1.04 2.90
C ILE A 114 2.26 -1.36 1.41
N GLY A 115 3.01 -0.69 0.54
CA GLY A 115 3.04 -0.97 -0.89
C GLY A 115 3.38 -2.42 -1.21
N ALA A 116 4.41 -2.98 -0.58
CA ALA A 116 4.80 -4.38 -0.73
C ALA A 116 3.72 -5.36 -0.27
N CYS A 117 3.05 -5.09 0.84
CA CYS A 117 1.92 -5.90 1.31
C CYS A 117 0.76 -5.89 0.31
N LEU A 118 0.40 -4.71 -0.21
CA LEU A 118 -0.66 -4.59 -1.22
C LEU A 118 -0.29 -5.26 -2.55
N ILE A 119 0.97 -5.16 -2.97
CA ILE A 119 1.49 -5.89 -4.13
C ILE A 119 1.32 -7.39 -3.93
N ALA A 120 1.75 -7.93 -2.79
CA ALA A 120 1.61 -9.35 -2.48
C ALA A 120 0.13 -9.79 -2.49
N CYS A 121 -0.75 -9.02 -1.85
CA CYS A 121 -2.19 -9.28 -1.86
C CYS A 121 -2.81 -9.22 -3.26
N GLY A 122 -2.25 -8.42 -4.18
CA GLY A 122 -2.68 -8.32 -5.58
C GLY A 122 -2.51 -9.61 -6.41
N PHE A 123 -1.81 -10.62 -5.89
CA PHE A 123 -1.67 -11.93 -6.55
C PHE A 123 -2.88 -12.85 -6.32
N ASN A 124 -3.76 -12.54 -5.37
CA ASN A 124 -4.91 -13.37 -5.03
C ASN A 124 -6.17 -12.53 -4.71
N THR A 125 -7.33 -12.95 -5.23
CA THR A 125 -8.59 -12.21 -5.08
C THR A 125 -9.03 -12.08 -3.61
N ASN A 126 -8.98 -13.17 -2.85
CA ASN A 126 -9.38 -13.18 -1.43
C ASN A 126 -8.40 -12.37 -0.57
N ALA A 127 -7.10 -12.47 -0.85
CA ALA A 127 -6.10 -11.64 -0.18
C ALA A 127 -6.34 -10.14 -0.46
N SER A 128 -6.74 -9.78 -1.69
CA SER A 128 -7.10 -8.40 -2.05
C SER A 128 -8.37 -7.90 -1.38
N LYS A 129 -9.40 -8.76 -1.22
CA LYS A 129 -10.59 -8.45 -0.41
C LYS A 129 -10.21 -8.14 1.05
N VAL A 130 -9.36 -8.95 1.66
CA VAL A 130 -8.87 -8.69 3.02
C VAL A 130 -8.05 -7.39 3.07
N ALA A 131 -7.15 -7.19 2.11
CA ALA A 131 -6.33 -5.99 2.03
C ALA A 131 -7.18 -4.71 1.92
N SER A 132 -8.30 -4.74 1.18
CA SER A 132 -9.17 -3.57 1.08
C SER A 132 -9.96 -3.30 2.36
N LEU A 133 -10.28 -4.32 3.17
CA LEU A 133 -10.84 -4.11 4.51
C LEU A 133 -9.80 -3.49 5.46
N VAL A 134 -8.54 -3.92 5.38
CA VAL A 134 -7.44 -3.31 6.13
C VAL A 134 -7.22 -1.86 5.69
N LEU A 135 -7.29 -1.57 4.38
CA LEU A 135 -7.25 -0.20 3.86
C LEU A 135 -8.41 0.65 4.37
N ALA A 136 -9.62 0.08 4.49
CA ALA A 136 -10.76 0.80 5.06
C ALA A 136 -10.49 1.21 6.52
N VAL A 137 -9.95 0.31 7.34
CA VAL A 137 -9.53 0.63 8.73
C VAL A 137 -8.45 1.71 8.73
N PHE A 138 -7.48 1.60 7.83
CA PHE A 138 -6.43 2.60 7.66
C PHE A 138 -7.02 3.98 7.32
N PHE A 139 -7.97 4.05 6.39
CA PHE A 139 -8.64 5.31 6.02
C PHE A 139 -9.39 5.93 7.18
N LEU A 140 -10.02 5.14 8.05
CA LEU A 140 -10.67 5.67 9.26
C LEU A 140 -9.65 6.34 10.20
N PHE A 141 -8.48 5.72 10.39
CA PHE A 141 -7.41 6.33 11.18
C PHE A 141 -6.83 7.58 10.50
N THR A 142 -6.58 7.54 9.18
CA THR A 142 -6.16 8.73 8.43
C THR A 142 -7.15 9.86 8.60
N LEU A 143 -8.44 9.57 8.45
CA LEU A 143 -9.51 10.54 8.59
C LEU A 143 -9.57 11.09 10.02
N TRP A 144 -9.35 10.28 11.05
CA TRP A 144 -9.32 10.73 12.44
C TRP A 144 -8.32 11.88 12.66
N TRP A 145 -7.09 11.74 12.14
CA TRP A 145 -6.03 12.74 12.29
C TRP A 145 -6.08 13.88 11.24
N ALA A 146 -6.63 13.62 10.05
CA ALA A 146 -6.67 14.56 8.94
C ALA A 146 -8.05 15.22 8.69
N ARG A 147 -9.05 14.99 9.56
CA ARG A 147 -10.44 15.45 9.40
C ARG A 147 -10.64 16.95 9.17
N ARG A 148 -9.65 17.79 9.47
CA ARG A 148 -9.73 19.24 9.26
C ARG A 148 -9.63 19.64 7.78
N ASN A 149 -9.10 18.77 6.92
CA ASN A 149 -8.89 19.04 5.51
C ASN A 149 -9.99 18.42 4.64
N TRP A 150 -10.74 19.25 3.92
CA TRP A 150 -11.79 18.82 2.99
C TRP A 150 -11.25 17.92 1.86
N LEU A 151 -10.04 18.17 1.38
CA LEU A 151 -9.41 17.34 0.35
C LEU A 151 -9.24 15.91 0.81
N THR A 152 -8.87 15.70 2.08
CA THR A 152 -8.74 14.36 2.67
C THR A 152 -10.09 13.65 2.72
N TRP A 153 -11.18 14.35 3.05
CA TRP A 153 -12.54 13.79 2.97
C TRP A 153 -12.90 13.36 1.55
N ALA A 154 -12.71 14.25 0.57
CA ALA A 154 -13.02 13.96 -0.83
C ALA A 154 -12.19 12.77 -1.35
N LEU A 155 -10.90 12.74 -1.02
CA LEU A 155 -9.99 11.65 -1.39
C LEU A 155 -10.43 10.32 -0.77
N ILE A 156 -10.63 10.27 0.55
CA ILE A 156 -10.97 9.02 1.26
C ILE A 156 -12.33 8.50 0.81
N LEU A 157 -13.33 9.37 0.66
CA LEU A 157 -14.65 8.96 0.17
C LEU A 157 -14.58 8.48 -1.28
N GLY A 158 -13.81 9.17 -2.13
CA GLY A 158 -13.59 8.76 -3.52
C GLY A 158 -12.89 7.41 -3.63
N MET A 159 -11.80 7.20 -2.89
CA MET A 159 -11.07 5.93 -2.86
C MET A 159 -11.91 4.80 -2.27
N SER A 160 -12.66 5.05 -1.21
CA SER A 160 -13.59 4.07 -0.63
C SER A 160 -14.67 3.69 -1.64
N GLY A 161 -15.24 4.67 -2.35
CA GLY A 161 -16.20 4.44 -3.42
C GLY A 161 -15.64 3.58 -4.56
N LEU A 162 -14.39 3.83 -4.98
CA LEU A 162 -13.70 3.01 -5.98
C LEU A 162 -13.42 1.59 -5.50
N ILE A 163 -12.98 1.41 -4.25
CA ILE A 163 -12.78 0.09 -3.65
C ILE A 163 -14.10 -0.70 -3.64
N VAL A 164 -15.18 -0.07 -3.18
CA VAL A 164 -16.51 -0.69 -3.15
C VAL A 164 -16.95 -1.02 -4.57
N LEU A 165 -16.85 -0.09 -5.53
CA LEU A 165 -17.19 -0.34 -6.92
C LEU A 165 -16.44 -1.56 -7.47
N PHE A 166 -15.12 -1.61 -7.32
CA PHE A 166 -14.31 -2.70 -7.85
C PHE A 166 -14.47 -4.02 -7.10
N TRP A 167 -14.98 -3.99 -5.87
CA TRP A 167 -15.41 -5.20 -5.18
C TRP A 167 -16.54 -5.91 -5.95
N PHE A 168 -17.50 -5.14 -6.50
CA PHE A 168 -18.64 -5.66 -7.24
C PHE A 168 -18.35 -5.97 -8.73
N VAL A 169 -17.21 -5.55 -9.27
CA VAL A 169 -16.90 -5.74 -10.70
C VAL A 169 -16.12 -7.04 -10.90
N ALA A 170 -16.69 -7.92 -11.74
CA ALA A 170 -16.11 -9.21 -12.14
C ALA A 170 -15.64 -10.01 -10.92
N ASP A 171 -16.52 -10.21 -9.94
CA ASP A 171 -16.27 -11.02 -8.74
C ASP A 171 -14.98 -10.65 -7.98
N SER A 172 -14.79 -9.33 -7.82
CA SER A 172 -13.61 -8.71 -7.18
C SER A 172 -12.28 -8.87 -7.94
N VAL A 173 -12.29 -9.33 -9.19
CA VAL A 173 -11.09 -9.34 -10.04
C VAL A 173 -10.60 -7.90 -10.30
N ALA A 174 -11.51 -6.96 -10.50
CA ALA A 174 -11.14 -5.54 -10.62
C ALA A 174 -10.49 -5.01 -9.34
N LEU A 175 -11.02 -5.38 -8.16
CA LEU A 175 -10.46 -5.02 -6.86
C LEU A 175 -9.04 -5.57 -6.71
N ARG A 176 -8.79 -6.82 -7.12
CA ARG A 176 -7.46 -7.44 -7.07
C ARG A 176 -6.41 -6.63 -7.81
N TYR A 177 -6.71 -6.24 -9.05
CA TYR A 177 -5.81 -5.42 -9.84
C TYR A 177 -5.72 -3.98 -9.35
N PHE A 178 -6.77 -3.44 -8.73
CA PHE A 178 -6.72 -2.13 -8.11
C PHE A 178 -5.86 -2.09 -6.85
N VAL A 179 -5.93 -3.13 -6.00
CA VAL A 179 -5.04 -3.29 -4.84
C VAL A 179 -3.59 -3.43 -5.29
N LEU A 180 -3.32 -4.22 -6.33
CA LEU A 180 -2.00 -4.30 -6.96
C LEU A 180 -1.53 -2.92 -7.44
N PHE A 181 -2.40 -2.17 -8.12
CA PHE A 181 -2.10 -0.83 -8.61
C PHE A 181 -1.75 0.13 -7.46
N ILE A 182 -2.53 0.17 -6.38
CA ILE A 182 -2.24 1.00 -5.20
C ILE A 182 -0.88 0.62 -4.60
N GLY A 183 -0.59 -0.68 -4.51
CA GLY A 183 0.70 -1.16 -4.01
C GLY A 183 1.88 -0.71 -4.87
N VAL A 184 1.78 -0.88 -6.19
CA VAL A 184 2.80 -0.40 -7.15
C VAL A 184 2.93 1.12 -7.08
N MET A 185 1.82 1.87 -7.04
CA MET A 185 1.81 3.32 -6.87
C MET A 185 2.56 3.75 -5.61
N SER A 186 2.35 3.08 -4.47
CA SER A 186 3.01 3.41 -3.21
C SER A 186 4.53 3.22 -3.26
N CYS A 187 5.01 2.13 -3.85
CA CYS A 187 6.45 1.93 -4.02
C CYS A 187 7.07 2.89 -5.04
N MET A 188 6.36 3.20 -6.14
CA MET A 188 6.82 4.16 -7.14
C MET A 188 6.83 5.60 -6.62
N TYR A 189 5.90 5.94 -5.72
CA TYR A 189 5.88 7.24 -5.05
C TYR A 189 7.21 7.51 -4.35
N VAL A 190 7.70 6.57 -3.52
CA VAL A 190 8.97 6.72 -2.80
C VAL A 190 10.15 6.88 -3.76
N LEU A 191 10.16 6.13 -4.88
CA LEU A 191 11.18 6.28 -5.92
C LEU A 191 11.21 7.71 -6.47
N TRP A 192 10.06 8.23 -6.88
CA TRP A 192 9.97 9.57 -7.47
C TRP A 192 10.24 10.68 -6.47
N ASP A 193 9.74 10.55 -5.24
CA ASP A 193 9.94 11.55 -4.19
C ASP A 193 11.42 11.68 -3.81
N VAL A 194 12.12 10.55 -3.65
CA VAL A 194 13.57 10.56 -3.43
C VAL A 194 14.33 11.12 -4.64
N ILE A 195 13.92 10.80 -5.87
CA ILE A 195 14.54 11.36 -7.08
C ILE A 195 14.37 12.88 -7.12
N ASP A 196 13.16 13.38 -6.88
CA ASP A 196 12.87 14.82 -6.89
C ASP A 196 13.67 15.53 -5.78
N ASP A 197 13.76 14.97 -4.58
CA ASP A 197 14.54 15.53 -3.48
C ASP A 197 16.05 15.54 -3.73
N THR A 198 16.58 14.47 -4.33
CA THR A 198 18.02 14.31 -4.56
C THR A 198 18.53 15.04 -5.80
N ILE A 199 17.74 15.06 -6.88
CA ILE A 199 18.14 15.64 -8.17
C ILE A 199 17.66 17.08 -8.32
N ALA A 200 16.43 17.42 -7.91
CA ALA A 200 15.85 18.76 -8.12
C ALA A 200 16.21 19.76 -7.00
N ARG A 201 17.02 19.37 -6.01
CA ARG A 201 17.55 20.22 -4.93
C ARG A 201 16.47 20.93 -4.09
N LYS A 202 15.38 20.24 -3.73
CA LYS A 202 14.46 20.69 -2.66
C LYS A 202 15.05 20.43 -1.25
N VAL A 203 16.33 20.74 -1.04
CA VAL A 203 17.20 20.24 0.06
C VAL A 203 16.78 20.68 1.48
N ASN A 204 15.70 21.44 1.66
CA ASN A 204 15.41 22.06 2.96
C ASN A 204 14.18 21.54 3.70
N THR A 205 13.35 20.67 3.11
CA THR A 205 12.08 20.22 3.73
C THR A 205 11.82 18.72 3.72
N SER A 206 12.64 17.88 3.10
CA SER A 206 12.38 16.43 3.06
C SER A 206 12.80 15.66 4.31
N ASP A 207 12.25 14.47 4.51
CA ASP A 207 12.61 13.58 5.63
C ASP A 207 14.09 13.20 5.60
N ALA A 208 14.65 12.99 4.42
CA ALA A 208 16.08 12.66 4.27
C ALA A 208 16.95 13.85 4.69
N SER A 209 16.49 15.07 4.42
CA SER A 209 17.15 16.30 4.83
C SER A 209 17.03 16.54 6.34
N ALA A 210 15.87 16.27 6.92
CA ALA A 210 15.66 16.32 8.37
C ALA A 210 16.49 15.26 9.10
N PHE A 211 16.53 14.04 8.58
CA PHE A 211 17.29 12.94 9.17
C PHE A 211 18.79 13.15 9.07
N ALA A 212 19.29 13.71 7.96
CA ALA A 212 20.69 14.08 7.83
C ALA A 212 21.13 15.08 8.91
N LYS A 213 20.27 16.05 9.27
CA LYS A 213 20.53 17.01 10.36
C LYS A 213 20.58 16.32 11.72
N VAL A 214 19.72 15.33 11.96
CA VAL A 214 19.68 14.55 13.22
C VAL A 214 20.85 13.55 13.32
N CYS A 215 21.21 12.86 12.23
CA CYS A 215 22.33 11.91 12.25
C CYS A 215 23.70 12.60 12.28
N GLY A 216 23.86 13.71 11.53
CA GLY A 216 25.12 14.44 11.39
C GLY A 216 26.23 13.68 10.63
N CYS A 217 25.95 12.46 10.16
CA CYS A 217 26.94 11.52 9.66
C CYS A 217 27.11 11.54 8.13
N PHE A 218 26.02 11.75 7.38
CA PHE A 218 25.98 11.71 5.93
C PHE A 218 25.01 12.77 5.39
N PRO A 219 25.22 13.29 4.17
CA PRO A 219 24.31 14.25 3.56
C PRO A 219 22.97 13.61 3.18
N SER A 220 21.93 14.43 3.03
CA SER A 220 20.55 14.00 2.70
C SER A 220 20.45 13.03 1.52
N GLN A 221 21.30 13.20 0.51
CA GLN A 221 21.32 12.38 -0.70
C GLN A 221 21.71 10.93 -0.42
N VAL A 222 22.64 10.70 0.52
CA VAL A 222 23.04 9.34 0.90
C VAL A 222 21.89 8.64 1.61
N TRP A 223 21.21 9.34 2.53
CA TRP A 223 20.02 8.81 3.20
C TRP A 223 18.87 8.52 2.23
N GLY A 224 18.62 9.42 1.28
CA GLY A 224 17.68 9.20 0.19
C GLY A 224 17.98 7.94 -0.60
N VAL A 225 19.22 7.74 -1.04
CA VAL A 225 19.63 6.52 -1.77
C VAL A 225 19.48 5.27 -0.91
N ILE A 226 19.84 5.30 0.38
CA ILE A 226 19.66 4.16 1.29
C ILE A 226 18.18 3.77 1.37
N TRP A 227 17.29 4.73 1.59
CA TRP A 227 15.87 4.44 1.70
C TRP A 227 15.24 4.03 0.37
N LEU A 228 15.75 4.56 -0.75
CA LEU A 228 15.37 4.08 -2.07
C LEU A 228 15.72 2.60 -2.28
N LEU A 229 16.92 2.17 -1.88
CA LEU A 229 17.31 0.76 -1.96
C LEU A 229 16.41 -0.12 -1.08
N VAL A 230 16.03 0.36 0.09
CA VAL A 230 15.06 -0.33 0.97
C VAL A 230 13.68 -0.40 0.32
N ALA A 231 13.22 0.67 -0.34
CA ALA A 231 11.95 0.67 -1.08
C ALA A 231 11.95 -0.33 -2.24
N ILE A 232 13.05 -0.42 -3.00
CA ILE A 232 13.22 -1.42 -4.06
C ILE A 232 13.21 -2.85 -3.47
N ALA A 233 13.85 -3.05 -2.32
CA ALA A 233 13.83 -4.34 -1.62
C ALA A 233 12.41 -4.72 -1.17
N PHE A 234 11.63 -3.78 -0.64
CA PHE A 234 10.22 -4.01 -0.30
C PHE A 234 9.39 -4.36 -1.53
N PHE A 235 9.54 -3.62 -2.63
CA PHE A 235 8.85 -3.93 -3.88
C PHE A 235 9.16 -5.36 -4.35
N ALA A 236 10.44 -5.74 -4.39
CA ALA A 236 10.87 -7.08 -4.74
C ALA A 236 10.32 -8.14 -3.77
N ALA A 237 10.33 -7.86 -2.46
CA ALA A 237 9.78 -8.75 -1.45
C ALA A 237 8.27 -8.96 -1.63
N GLY A 238 7.50 -7.92 -1.94
CA GLY A 238 6.07 -8.04 -2.24
C GLY A 238 5.78 -8.97 -3.41
N ILE A 239 6.57 -8.85 -4.49
CA ILE A 239 6.49 -9.75 -5.65
C ILE A 239 6.88 -11.19 -5.26
N LEU A 240 8.00 -11.37 -4.55
CA LEU A 240 8.48 -12.70 -4.16
C LEU A 240 7.50 -13.41 -3.21
N VAL A 241 6.92 -12.69 -2.25
CA VAL A 241 5.88 -13.21 -1.36
C VAL A 241 4.63 -13.58 -2.18
N GLY A 242 4.20 -12.71 -3.10
CA GLY A 242 3.09 -13.00 -4.00
C GLY A 242 3.32 -14.28 -4.82
N LEU A 243 4.53 -14.44 -5.35
CA LEU A 243 4.94 -15.62 -6.11
C LEU A 243 4.97 -16.90 -5.27
N ALA A 244 5.48 -16.81 -4.04
CA ALA A 244 5.63 -17.97 -3.16
C ALA A 244 4.33 -18.39 -2.47
N ALA A 245 3.46 -17.43 -2.11
CA ALA A 245 2.28 -17.66 -1.30
C ALA A 245 1.02 -17.99 -2.11
N PHE A 246 0.85 -17.45 -3.32
CA PHE A 246 -0.41 -17.54 -4.08
C PHE A 246 -0.21 -18.27 -5.40
N LYS A 247 -0.37 -19.59 -5.38
CA LYS A 247 -0.15 -20.48 -6.54
C LYS A 247 -1.43 -20.87 -7.28
N GLU A 248 -2.57 -20.38 -6.83
CA GLU A 248 -3.87 -20.66 -7.41
C GLU A 248 -3.97 -20.06 -8.82
N THR A 249 -4.56 -20.83 -9.72
CA THR A 249 -4.95 -20.39 -11.06
C THR A 249 -6.12 -19.41 -10.99
N ALA A 250 -6.35 -18.66 -12.07
CA ALA A 250 -7.48 -17.73 -12.14
C ALA A 250 -8.85 -18.41 -11.91
N ALA A 251 -9.01 -19.68 -12.30
CA ALA A 251 -10.23 -20.44 -12.06
C ALA A 251 -10.39 -20.81 -10.58
N GLU A 252 -9.34 -21.33 -9.95
CA GLU A 252 -9.32 -21.65 -8.51
C GLU A 252 -9.57 -20.38 -7.66
N GLN A 253 -8.95 -19.25 -8.03
CA GLN A 253 -9.20 -17.98 -7.33
C GLN A 253 -10.64 -17.46 -7.48
N ALA A 254 -11.29 -17.74 -8.61
CA ALA A 254 -12.69 -17.38 -8.82
C ALA A 254 -13.59 -18.24 -7.94
N GLU A 255 -13.38 -19.56 -7.94
CA GLU A 255 -14.09 -20.51 -7.09
C GLU A 255 -13.92 -20.18 -5.59
N ASP A 256 -12.69 -19.93 -5.14
CA ASP A 256 -12.41 -19.54 -3.76
C ASP A 256 -13.07 -18.19 -3.38
N SER A 257 -13.20 -17.27 -4.33
CA SER A 257 -13.81 -15.94 -4.13
C SER A 257 -15.32 -16.04 -3.92
N ASP A 258 -15.97 -17.02 -4.54
CA ASP A 258 -17.40 -17.26 -4.41
C ASP A 258 -17.79 -17.77 -3.01
N HIS A 259 -16.85 -18.41 -2.32
CA HIS A 259 -17.06 -18.92 -0.95
C HIS A 259 -16.59 -17.95 0.14
N PHE A 260 -15.61 -17.09 -0.14
CA PHE A 260 -15.01 -16.19 0.85
C PHE A 260 -15.39 -14.72 0.62
N LEU A 261 -16.19 -14.17 1.55
CA LEU A 261 -16.75 -12.81 1.45
C LEU A 261 -17.36 -12.57 0.05
N PRO A 262 -18.38 -13.36 -0.34
CA PRO A 262 -18.99 -13.27 -1.66
C PRO A 262 -19.61 -11.90 -1.88
N VAL A 263 -19.71 -11.52 -3.15
CA VAL A 263 -20.42 -10.30 -3.55
C VAL A 263 -21.89 -10.42 -3.10
N PRO A 264 -22.46 -9.44 -2.38
CA PRO A 264 -23.87 -9.45 -1.98
C PRO A 264 -24.80 -9.74 -3.18
N GLY A 265 -25.56 -10.83 -3.09
CA GLY A 265 -26.46 -11.29 -4.16
C GLY A 265 -25.95 -12.48 -4.99
N ALA A 266 -24.70 -12.93 -4.80
CA ALA A 266 -24.23 -14.21 -5.32
C ALA A 266 -24.86 -15.39 -4.56
N ASP A 267 -24.92 -16.58 -5.17
CA ASP A 267 -25.58 -17.78 -4.62
C ASP A 267 -25.03 -18.23 -3.24
N GLY A 268 -23.85 -17.76 -2.84
CA GLY A 268 -23.24 -17.97 -1.52
C GLY A 268 -23.34 -16.82 -0.52
N ALA A 269 -23.92 -15.67 -0.90
CA ALA A 269 -24.03 -14.52 -0.01
C ALA A 269 -25.13 -14.72 1.04
N LEU A 270 -24.79 -14.57 2.33
CA LEU A 270 -25.78 -14.49 3.41
C LEU A 270 -26.80 -13.40 3.03
N SER A 271 -28.07 -13.78 2.88
CA SER A 271 -29.14 -12.82 2.59
C SER A 271 -29.24 -11.84 3.75
N ILE A 272 -28.68 -10.65 3.60
CA ILE A 272 -28.92 -9.56 4.54
C ILE A 272 -30.37 -9.16 4.33
N SER A 273 -31.24 -9.60 5.23
CA SER A 273 -32.65 -9.26 5.17
C SER A 273 -32.81 -7.73 5.27
N PRO A 274 -33.73 -7.10 4.51
CA PRO A 274 -33.91 -5.65 4.49
C PRO A 274 -34.09 -5.01 5.88
N ASN A 275 -34.57 -5.80 6.85
CA ASN A 275 -34.78 -5.37 8.22
C ASN A 275 -33.48 -5.04 8.97
N ILE A 276 -32.36 -5.72 8.68
CA ILE A 276 -31.10 -5.48 9.41
C ILE A 276 -30.50 -4.12 9.00
N LEU A 277 -30.58 -3.75 7.72
CA LEU A 277 -30.12 -2.45 7.20
C LEU A 277 -30.92 -1.28 7.77
N MET A 278 -32.24 -1.45 7.92
CA MET A 278 -33.11 -0.45 8.55
C MET A 278 -32.81 -0.29 10.04
N ILE A 279 -32.53 -1.39 10.76
CA ILE A 279 -32.20 -1.34 12.19
C ILE A 279 -30.84 -0.67 12.42
N THR A 280 -29.83 -0.93 11.59
CA THR A 280 -28.50 -0.32 11.75
C THR A 280 -28.49 1.17 11.37
N LEU A 281 -29.23 1.58 10.35
CA LEU A 281 -29.42 3.00 10.01
C LEU A 281 -30.20 3.76 11.10
N SER A 282 -31.19 3.11 11.73
CA SER A 282 -31.92 3.69 12.86
C SER A 282 -31.03 3.87 14.10
N ALA A 283 -30.15 2.91 14.37
CA ALA A 283 -29.21 2.96 15.49
C ALA A 283 -28.12 4.03 15.29
N LEU A 284 -27.64 4.24 14.06
CA LEU A 284 -26.70 5.30 13.73
C LEU A 284 -27.35 6.70 13.74
N GLY A 285 -28.62 6.82 13.36
CA GLY A 285 -29.37 8.07 13.44
C GLY A 285 -29.64 8.55 14.87
N LEU A 286 -29.78 7.63 15.85
CA LEU A 286 -29.92 7.99 17.26
C LEU A 286 -28.60 8.35 17.97
N ALA A 287 -27.44 7.96 17.42
CA ALA A 287 -26.14 8.25 18.00
C ALA A 287 -25.56 9.62 17.57
N LEU A 288 -26.28 10.36 16.73
CA LEU A 288 -25.91 11.68 16.19
C LEU A 288 -26.80 12.83 16.71
N LEU A 289 -27.60 12.57 17.76
CA LEU A 289 -28.29 13.57 18.58
C LEU A 289 -27.67 13.60 19.98
#